data_AF-A0A3E0W980-F1
#
_entry.id   AF-A0A3E0W980-F1
#
_cell.length_a   1.000
_cell.length_b   1.000
_cell.length_c   1.000
_cell.angle_alpha   90.00
_cell.angle_beta   90.00
_cell.angle_gamma   90.00
#
_symmetry.space_group_name_H-M   'P 1'
#
loop_
_entity.id
_entity.type
_entity.pdbx_description
1 polymer ?
#
loop_
_entity_poly.entity_id
_entity_poly.type
_entity_poly.pdbx_seq_one_letter_code
_entity_poly.pdbx_strand_id
1 'polypeptide(L)'
;MKLSHPVSGGVARLAKTESTTSMRTAGRRPFWAGGTTAIAVLLASILTLGMLAGAPALASATTRATGADVATSALSPTTSTRAARTDAPRPPVSSNPIELAQTLVEAHDDGTFRTNPTLIFDREITPLAQGQALSGCTLDLRILQVLVLTLQNFGSLSVSDLQRPCIGSSLNCGPPTYSVHCLNPGEAIDFTSVGGNGLNGSNTATFDLLRYLDTFVPRGTNAGQANCRSGLSLTNINQFSDSCNHQHVDFRNTDAALNVSPLPPNLPSLADSSAYVKGLYTDFLGRTPSAEETVFWARQLAVGSPRSIVTGGFVNSDEYRLIRIDAAYRSILGRTAEDGGRMDWLKAMRAGYITTDDIETSLYDSAEYYQSHTGTDPGFVQSLYKRLLHRSTGQEDLDFWSNLIEQNGRAWVISRFWDAPETIGERVSAMYKVYLGRAPDDGGLAGWVGIALDVGDSGLRSGLTSSDEYFNRTLKRFP
;
A
#
# COMPACT_ATOMS: atom_id res chain seq x y z
N MET A 1 -0.72 -37.48 5.14
CA MET A 1 -2.01 -37.14 5.77
C MET A 1 -3.06 -37.18 4.69
N LYS A 2 -4.09 -38.02 4.86
CA LYS A 2 -5.12 -38.32 3.85
C LYS A 2 -6.07 -37.14 3.68
N LEU A 3 -6.29 -36.70 2.44
CA LEU A 3 -7.42 -35.84 2.09
C LEU A 3 -8.65 -36.73 1.92
N SER A 4 -9.68 -36.46 2.72
CA SER A 4 -10.96 -37.16 2.70
C SER A 4 -12.05 -36.28 2.07
N HIS A 5 -12.74 -36.80 1.05
CA HIS A 5 -14.00 -36.27 0.51
C HIS A 5 -15.16 -37.20 0.90
N PRO A 6 -16.37 -36.67 1.17
CA PRO A 6 -17.58 -37.47 1.12
C PRO A 6 -18.34 -37.27 -0.21
N VAL A 7 -18.61 -38.38 -0.87
CA VAL A 7 -19.59 -38.54 -1.96
C VAL A 7 -20.93 -38.94 -1.34
N SER A 8 -22.04 -38.36 -1.76
CA SER A 8 -23.35 -38.99 -1.63
C SER A 8 -24.13 -38.87 -2.94
N GLY A 9 -24.44 -40.02 -3.54
CA GLY A 9 -25.29 -40.14 -4.72
C GLY A 9 -26.78 -40.06 -4.40
N GLY A 10 -27.56 -39.72 -5.42
CA GLY A 10 -29.03 -39.79 -5.42
C GLY A 10 -29.52 -39.89 -6.85
N VAL A 11 -29.87 -41.09 -7.28
CA VAL A 11 -30.46 -41.42 -8.58
C VAL A 11 -31.97 -41.21 -8.51
N ALA A 12 -32.55 -40.46 -9.45
CA ALA A 12 -33.96 -40.62 -9.83
C ALA A 12 -34.15 -40.33 -11.33
N ARG A 13 -34.75 -41.31 -12.00
CA ARG A 13 -35.11 -41.39 -13.43
C ARG A 13 -36.51 -40.83 -13.65
N LEU A 14 -36.76 -40.24 -14.84
CA LEU A 14 -37.97 -40.33 -15.71
C LEU A 14 -37.84 -39.19 -16.76
N ALA A 15 -37.39 -39.40 -18.00
CA ALA A 15 -37.98 -40.07 -19.17
C ALA A 15 -38.78 -39.13 -20.12
N LYS A 16 -38.23 -39.00 -21.35
CA LYS A 16 -38.84 -38.72 -22.69
C LYS A 16 -39.52 -37.34 -22.88
N THR A 17 -39.30 -36.59 -23.96
CA THR A 17 -39.37 -36.97 -25.40
C THR A 17 -38.52 -36.07 -26.33
N GLU A 18 -38.11 -36.71 -27.42
CA GLU A 18 -37.48 -36.32 -28.70
C GLU A 18 -37.80 -34.95 -29.32
N SER A 19 -36.82 -34.32 -30.00
CA SER A 19 -36.75 -34.31 -31.48
C SER A 19 -35.61 -33.42 -32.05
N THR A 20 -34.62 -34.11 -32.62
CA THR A 20 -33.89 -33.89 -33.89
C THR A 20 -33.59 -32.47 -34.45
N THR A 21 -32.29 -32.22 -34.72
CA THR A 21 -31.69 -31.98 -36.07
C THR A 21 -30.67 -30.82 -36.17
N SER A 22 -29.49 -31.21 -36.67
CA SER A 22 -28.50 -30.47 -37.49
C SER A 22 -27.32 -29.70 -36.86
N MET A 23 -26.16 -30.23 -37.21
CA MET A 23 -24.80 -29.66 -37.24
C MET A 23 -24.72 -28.28 -37.92
N ARG A 24 -23.83 -27.40 -37.43
CA ARG A 24 -22.53 -27.06 -38.06
C ARG A 24 -21.85 -25.88 -37.36
N THR A 25 -20.53 -26.01 -37.34
CA THR A 25 -19.44 -25.10 -36.96
C THR A 25 -19.50 -23.67 -37.52
N ALA A 26 -19.02 -22.68 -36.74
CA ALA A 26 -17.88 -21.80 -37.06
C ALA A 26 -17.96 -20.48 -36.27
N GLY A 27 -16.84 -20.07 -35.69
CA GLY A 27 -16.75 -18.91 -34.81
C GLY A 27 -16.77 -17.54 -35.50
N ARG A 28 -16.87 -16.51 -34.66
CA ARG A 28 -16.22 -15.18 -34.72
C ARG A 28 -16.94 -14.26 -33.72
N ARG A 29 -16.17 -13.61 -32.83
CA ARG A 29 -16.55 -12.37 -32.11
C ARG A 29 -16.57 -11.19 -33.11
N PRO A 30 -16.92 -9.91 -32.79
CA PRO A 30 -17.50 -9.28 -31.56
C PRO A 30 -18.65 -8.24 -31.86
N PHE A 31 -19.29 -7.67 -30.82
CA PHE A 31 -19.57 -6.22 -30.56
C PHE A 31 -20.84 -5.96 -29.68
N TRP A 32 -20.63 -5.21 -28.58
CA TRP A 32 -21.46 -4.24 -27.83
C TRP A 32 -23.01 -4.32 -27.77
N ALA A 33 -23.59 -4.33 -26.55
CA ALA A 33 -24.32 -3.21 -25.94
C ALA A 33 -25.10 -3.59 -24.64
N GLY A 34 -25.06 -2.64 -23.70
CA GLY A 34 -25.83 -2.35 -22.47
C GLY A 34 -27.06 -3.18 -22.04
N GLY A 35 -27.23 -3.25 -20.71
CA GLY A 35 -28.49 -3.63 -20.06
C GLY A 35 -28.36 -3.84 -18.55
N THR A 36 -28.54 -2.77 -17.78
CA THR A 36 -28.69 -2.74 -16.31
C THR A 36 -30.00 -3.34 -15.83
N THR A 37 -29.98 -4.09 -14.72
CA THR A 37 -31.03 -4.11 -13.68
C THR A 37 -30.46 -4.62 -12.35
N ALA A 38 -30.58 -3.81 -11.30
CA ALA A 38 -30.40 -4.17 -9.90
C ALA A 38 -31.69 -4.79 -9.33
N ILE A 39 -31.60 -5.55 -8.22
CA ILE A 39 -32.49 -5.49 -7.04
C ILE A 39 -31.98 -6.42 -5.91
N ALA A 40 -31.77 -5.78 -4.76
CA ALA A 40 -32.02 -6.14 -3.34
C ALA A 40 -31.45 -7.41 -2.64
N VAL A 41 -30.56 -7.13 -1.67
CA VAL A 41 -30.68 -7.32 -0.20
C VAL A 41 -31.31 -8.63 0.33
N LEU A 42 -30.52 -9.36 1.14
CA LEU A 42 -31.02 -10.04 2.34
C LEU A 42 -29.98 -10.00 3.48
N LEU A 43 -30.40 -9.39 4.60
CA LEU A 43 -29.81 -9.47 5.94
C LEU A 43 -30.49 -10.62 6.71
N ALA A 44 -29.75 -11.37 7.52
CA ALA A 44 -30.26 -11.99 8.75
C ALA A 44 -29.13 -12.42 9.70
N SER A 45 -29.22 -11.90 10.93
CA SER A 45 -28.43 -12.18 12.13
C SER A 45 -28.94 -13.42 12.90
N ILE A 46 -28.10 -14.01 13.77
CA ILE A 46 -28.42 -14.69 15.06
C ILE A 46 -27.05 -14.88 15.79
N LEU A 47 -26.72 -14.20 16.89
CA LEU A 47 -27.11 -14.29 18.32
C LEU A 47 -26.15 -15.14 19.22
N THR A 48 -25.40 -14.40 20.03
CA THR A 48 -24.77 -14.58 21.37
C THR A 48 -24.94 -15.87 22.21
N LEU A 49 -23.82 -16.25 22.88
CA LEU A 49 -23.67 -16.57 24.33
C LEU A 49 -22.14 -16.56 24.66
N GLY A 50 -21.55 -15.67 25.48
CA GLY A 50 -21.47 -15.69 26.96
C GLY A 50 -20.34 -16.63 27.46
N MET A 51 -19.47 -16.38 28.45
CA MET A 51 -19.20 -15.30 29.39
C MET A 51 -17.82 -15.59 30.07
N LEU A 52 -17.14 -14.54 30.56
CA LEU A 52 -16.28 -14.39 31.77
C LEU A 52 -15.10 -15.34 32.11
N ALA A 53 -13.97 -14.66 32.40
CA ALA A 53 -13.01 -14.81 33.53
C ALA A 53 -11.56 -14.99 33.03
N GLY A 54 -10.50 -14.37 33.55
CA GLY A 54 -10.31 -13.41 34.62
C GLY A 54 -8.80 -13.08 34.63
N ALA A 55 -8.45 -11.80 34.73
CA ALA A 55 -7.07 -11.36 34.88
C ALA A 55 -6.72 -11.23 36.37
N PRO A 56 -5.50 -11.59 36.81
CA PRO A 56 -4.93 -11.03 38.02
C PRO A 56 -3.93 -9.93 37.66
N ALA A 57 -4.17 -8.76 38.27
CA ALA A 57 -3.17 -7.73 38.48
C ALA A 57 -2.07 -8.24 39.43
N LEU A 58 -0.81 -7.89 39.15
CA LEU A 58 0.29 -8.03 40.10
C LEU A 58 0.96 -6.67 40.31
N ALA A 59 0.65 -6.13 41.49
CA ALA A 59 1.51 -5.43 42.44
C ALA A 59 2.64 -4.52 41.93
N SER A 60 2.48 -3.24 42.26
CA SER A 60 3.54 -2.25 42.46
C SER A 60 4.60 -2.75 43.46
N ALA A 61 5.87 -2.56 43.11
CA ALA A 61 6.97 -2.55 44.06
C ALA A 61 7.67 -1.19 43.99
N THR A 62 7.49 -0.43 45.07
CA THR A 62 8.16 0.84 45.36
C THR A 62 9.55 0.50 45.92
N THR A 63 10.62 0.92 45.24
CA THR A 63 11.96 1.00 45.83
C THR A 63 12.36 2.46 45.99
N ARG A 64 12.38 2.85 47.27
CA ARG A 64 12.87 4.11 47.83
C ARG A 64 14.40 4.02 47.91
N ALA A 65 15.11 4.91 47.22
CA ALA A 65 16.54 5.15 47.45
C ALA A 65 16.73 6.56 47.99
N THR A 66 17.58 6.65 49.01
CA THR A 66 17.84 7.75 49.93
C THR A 66 19.10 8.55 49.54
N GLY A 67 19.10 9.85 49.86
CA GLY A 67 20.30 10.67 50.11
C GLY A 67 20.99 11.23 48.86
N ALA A 68 20.83 12.51 48.54
CA ALA A 68 21.55 13.67 49.11
C ALA A 68 22.86 13.97 48.35
N ASP A 69 22.85 15.02 47.53
CA ASP A 69 23.73 16.18 47.77
C ASP A 69 23.21 17.42 47.04
N VAL A 70 23.05 18.47 47.84
CA VAL A 70 22.58 19.80 47.48
C VAL A 70 23.80 20.72 47.57
N ALA A 71 24.15 21.38 46.47
CA ALA A 71 25.01 22.56 46.50
C ALA A 71 24.17 23.77 46.07
N THR A 72 23.73 24.52 47.08
CA THR A 72 23.14 25.85 46.99
C THR A 72 24.16 26.87 46.52
N SER A 73 23.79 27.74 45.58
CA SER A 73 24.37 29.09 45.50
C SER A 73 23.27 30.11 45.27
N ALA A 74 23.35 31.16 46.09
CA ALA A 74 22.30 32.10 46.41
C ALA A 74 22.10 33.19 45.35
N LEU A 75 20.88 33.71 45.35
CA LEU A 75 20.38 34.86 44.61
C LEU A 75 21.03 36.18 45.04
N SER A 76 21.23 37.10 44.09
CA SER A 76 20.84 38.51 44.24
C SER A 76 20.72 39.23 42.89
N PRO A 77 19.93 40.32 42.79
CA PRO A 77 19.17 40.66 41.60
C PRO A 77 19.75 41.84 40.83
N THR A 78 19.70 41.78 39.50
CA THR A 78 19.90 42.95 38.64
C THR A 78 18.72 43.10 37.69
N THR A 79 17.85 44.05 38.05
CA THR A 79 17.22 45.03 37.16
C THR A 79 16.89 44.60 35.73
N SER A 80 15.60 44.30 35.55
CA SER A 80 14.76 44.69 34.41
C SER A 80 15.46 45.33 33.21
N THR A 81 15.64 44.52 32.16
CA THR A 81 15.25 44.93 30.80
C THR A 81 14.31 43.88 30.24
N ARG A 82 13.05 44.28 30.03
CA ARG A 82 12.00 43.51 29.38
C ARG A 82 12.41 43.22 27.92
N ALA A 83 13.14 42.13 27.70
CA ALA A 83 13.27 41.53 26.39
C ALA A 83 12.00 40.71 26.11
N ALA A 84 11.41 40.93 24.94
CA ALA A 84 10.19 40.28 24.49
C ALA A 84 10.34 38.75 24.53
N ARG A 85 9.37 38.06 25.16
CA ARG A 85 9.13 36.63 24.88
C ARG A 85 8.55 36.54 23.47
N THR A 86 9.36 36.15 22.49
CA THR A 86 8.88 35.72 21.17
C THR A 86 9.67 34.49 20.76
N ASP A 87 9.19 33.33 21.18
CA ASP A 87 9.18 32.10 20.37
C ASP A 87 8.48 31.04 21.22
N ALA A 88 7.16 30.96 21.06
CA ALA A 88 6.47 29.72 21.42
C ALA A 88 7.12 28.59 20.59
N PRO A 89 7.33 27.39 21.14
CA PRO A 89 7.92 26.29 20.40
C PRO A 89 7.12 26.03 19.13
N ARG A 90 7.76 26.15 17.96
CA ARG A 90 7.12 25.86 16.68
C ARG A 90 6.81 24.35 16.60
N PRO A 91 5.61 23.95 16.17
CA PRO A 91 5.27 22.54 16.15
C PRO A 91 6.13 21.80 15.10
N PRO A 92 6.66 20.62 15.44
CA PRO A 92 7.52 19.85 14.54
C PRO A 92 6.72 19.10 13.47
N VAL A 93 7.08 19.23 12.19
CA VAL A 93 6.42 18.49 11.09
C VAL A 93 7.37 18.28 9.91
N SER A 94 7.20 17.19 9.15
CA SER A 94 8.00 16.93 7.94
C SER A 94 7.78 18.01 6.88
N SER A 95 8.80 18.26 6.07
CA SER A 95 8.71 19.08 4.85
C SER A 95 8.54 18.25 3.58
N ASN A 96 8.43 16.92 3.70
CA ASN A 96 8.26 16.02 2.57
C ASN A 96 6.79 15.64 2.38
N PRO A 97 6.15 16.00 1.25
CA PRO A 97 4.74 15.68 1.01
C PRO A 97 4.44 14.16 0.99
N ILE A 98 5.41 13.33 0.60
CA ILE A 98 5.25 11.87 0.58
C ILE A 98 5.20 11.32 2.01
N GLU A 99 6.11 11.75 2.89
CA GLU A 99 6.11 11.31 4.30
C GLU A 99 4.87 11.78 5.05
N LEU A 100 4.40 13.00 4.77
CA LEU A 100 3.17 13.51 5.34
C LEU A 100 1.97 12.69 4.88
N ALA A 101 1.90 12.35 3.59
CA ALA A 101 0.85 11.47 3.07
C ALA A 101 0.94 10.05 3.65
N GLN A 102 2.13 9.50 3.84
CA GLN A 102 2.33 8.20 4.51
C GLN A 102 1.87 8.23 5.97
N THR A 103 2.18 9.31 6.70
CA THR A 103 1.67 9.52 8.06
C THR A 103 0.13 9.51 8.09
N LEU A 104 -0.51 10.10 7.07
CA LEU A 104 -1.97 10.09 6.93
C LEU A 104 -2.52 8.71 6.54
N VAL A 105 -1.80 7.92 5.75
CA VAL A 105 -2.18 6.53 5.44
C VAL A 105 -2.14 5.66 6.70
N GLU A 106 -1.07 5.72 7.48
CA GLU A 106 -0.95 5.00 8.76
C GLU A 106 -2.11 5.39 9.71
N ALA A 107 -2.38 6.69 9.82
CA ALA A 107 -3.48 7.19 10.65
C ALA A 107 -4.86 6.74 10.15
N HIS A 108 -5.04 6.59 8.84
CA HIS A 108 -6.28 6.09 8.25
C HIS A 108 -6.47 4.61 8.55
N ASP A 109 -5.41 3.81 8.44
CA ASP A 109 -5.42 2.38 8.75
C ASP A 109 -5.72 2.15 10.25
N ASP A 110 -5.22 3.02 11.12
CA ASP A 110 -5.53 3.05 12.55
C ASP A 110 -6.91 3.65 12.88
N GLY A 111 -7.63 4.16 11.87
CA GLY A 111 -8.97 4.75 12.01
C GLY A 111 -9.01 6.12 12.70
N THR A 112 -7.85 6.77 12.89
CA THR A 112 -7.68 8.09 13.52
C THR A 112 -7.74 9.24 12.50
N PHE A 113 -7.46 8.99 11.22
CA PHE A 113 -7.76 9.90 10.11
C PHE A 113 -8.88 9.32 9.25
N ARG A 114 -9.92 10.10 8.95
CA ARG A 114 -11.04 9.65 8.10
C ARG A 114 -11.40 10.71 7.06
N THR A 115 -11.78 10.28 5.87
CA THR A 115 -12.38 11.16 4.86
C THR A 115 -13.80 10.73 4.55
N ASN A 116 -14.68 11.69 4.27
CA ASN A 116 -16.03 11.41 3.79
C ASN A 116 -16.39 12.35 2.62
N PRO A 117 -16.44 11.87 1.37
CA PRO A 117 -16.35 10.46 0.98
C PRO A 117 -14.94 9.86 1.14
N THR A 118 -14.86 8.53 1.27
CA THR A 118 -13.58 7.78 1.26
C THR A 118 -12.78 8.01 -0.01
N LEU A 119 -13.45 8.38 -1.11
CA LEU A 119 -12.81 8.68 -2.39
C LEU A 119 -11.76 9.81 -2.30
N ILE A 120 -11.88 10.73 -1.33
CA ILE A 120 -10.85 11.75 -1.06
C ILE A 120 -9.52 11.07 -0.70
N PHE A 121 -9.56 10.14 0.26
CA PHE A 121 -8.38 9.38 0.65
C PHE A 121 -7.80 8.59 -0.52
N ASP A 122 -8.65 7.86 -1.25
CA ASP A 122 -8.23 6.98 -2.35
C ASP A 122 -7.61 7.74 -3.54
N ARG A 123 -8.06 8.97 -3.81
CA ARG A 123 -7.64 9.74 -4.99
C ARG A 123 -6.57 10.78 -4.70
N GLU A 124 -6.49 11.27 -3.48
CA GLU A 124 -5.62 12.41 -3.14
C GLU A 124 -4.47 12.00 -2.20
N ILE A 125 -4.73 11.16 -1.19
CA ILE A 125 -3.74 10.79 -0.18
C ILE A 125 -2.95 9.54 -0.58
N THR A 126 -3.65 8.46 -0.94
CA THR A 126 -3.03 7.16 -1.27
C THR A 126 -2.02 7.25 -2.43
N PRO A 127 -2.33 7.88 -3.58
CA PRO A 127 -1.38 7.97 -4.68
C PRO A 127 -0.16 8.84 -4.33
N LEU A 128 -0.37 9.90 -3.55
CA LEU A 128 0.72 10.78 -3.10
C LEU A 128 1.67 10.06 -2.14
N ALA A 129 1.14 9.26 -1.21
CA ALA A 129 1.94 8.43 -0.30
C ALA A 129 2.80 7.39 -1.05
N GLN A 130 2.35 6.99 -2.24
CA GLN A 130 3.06 6.11 -3.16
C GLN A 130 4.04 6.87 -4.09
N GLY A 131 4.17 8.19 -3.96
CA GLY A 131 5.03 9.02 -4.81
C GLY A 131 4.50 9.19 -6.24
N GLN A 132 3.22 8.94 -6.49
CA GLN A 132 2.63 9.13 -7.81
C GLN A 132 2.42 10.61 -8.10
N ALA A 133 2.79 11.05 -9.31
CA ALA A 133 2.52 12.40 -9.78
C ALA A 133 1.02 12.57 -10.07
N LEU A 134 0.35 13.41 -9.29
CA LEU A 134 -1.08 13.67 -9.38
C LEU A 134 -1.38 14.92 -10.21
N SER A 135 -1.39 14.76 -11.55
CA SER A 135 -1.73 15.86 -12.47
C SER A 135 -3.16 16.38 -12.20
N GLY A 136 -3.29 17.65 -11.81
CA GLY A 136 -4.58 18.28 -11.49
C GLY A 136 -5.20 17.87 -10.14
N CYS A 137 -4.48 17.08 -9.32
CA CYS A 137 -4.89 16.52 -8.03
C CYS A 137 -3.82 16.76 -6.93
N THR A 138 -2.95 17.74 -7.10
CA THR A 138 -1.84 17.99 -6.18
C THR A 138 -2.31 18.83 -4.98
N LEU A 139 -2.18 18.28 -3.77
CA LEU A 139 -2.39 19.01 -2.53
C LEU A 139 -1.20 19.93 -2.22
N ASP A 140 -1.50 21.11 -1.70
CA ASP A 140 -0.50 22.02 -1.16
C ASP A 140 0.21 21.37 0.04
N LEU A 141 1.53 21.55 0.14
CA LEU A 141 2.33 21.03 1.26
C LEU A 141 1.77 21.46 2.63
N ARG A 142 1.28 22.69 2.74
CA ARG A 142 0.70 23.26 3.96
C ARG A 142 -0.56 22.52 4.39
N ILE A 143 -1.35 22.03 3.44
CA ILE A 143 -2.54 21.22 3.72
C ILE A 143 -2.14 19.91 4.37
N LEU A 144 -1.17 19.21 3.78
CA LEU A 144 -0.62 17.97 4.34
C LEU A 144 -0.03 18.20 5.74
N GLN A 145 0.72 19.28 5.93
CA GLN A 145 1.30 19.65 7.23
C GLN A 145 0.21 19.97 8.26
N VAL A 146 -0.83 20.73 7.89
CA VAL A 146 -1.96 21.03 8.77
C VAL A 146 -2.69 19.77 9.20
N LEU A 147 -2.94 18.82 8.29
CA LEU A 147 -3.60 17.56 8.61
C LEU A 147 -2.77 16.76 9.62
N VAL A 148 -1.47 16.59 9.38
CA VAL A 148 -0.55 15.87 10.29
C VAL A 148 -0.43 16.56 11.65
N LEU A 149 -0.26 17.89 11.68
CA LEU A 149 -0.18 18.65 12.93
C LEU A 149 -1.48 18.60 13.73
N THR A 150 -2.63 18.61 13.05
CA THR A 150 -3.95 18.47 13.69
C THR A 150 -4.10 17.07 14.27
N LEU A 151 -3.71 16.03 13.51
CA LEU A 151 -3.72 14.65 13.99
C LEU A 151 -2.84 14.48 15.25
N GLN A 152 -1.62 15.01 15.23
CA GLN A 152 -0.69 14.92 16.37
C GLN A 152 -1.23 15.62 17.62
N ASN A 153 -1.89 16.77 17.47
CA ASN A 153 -2.41 17.54 18.61
C ASN A 153 -3.70 16.95 19.18
N PHE A 154 -4.61 16.47 18.32
CA PHE A 154 -5.95 16.04 18.73
C PHE A 154 -6.13 14.51 18.77
N GLY A 155 -5.17 13.74 18.28
CA GLY A 155 -5.18 12.27 18.21
C GLY A 155 -6.10 11.67 17.15
N SER A 156 -7.04 12.44 16.60
CA SER A 156 -7.86 12.03 15.45
C SER A 156 -8.44 13.24 14.72
N LEU A 157 -8.76 13.09 13.44
CA LEU A 157 -9.50 14.08 12.66
C LEU A 157 -10.33 13.43 11.55
N SER A 158 -11.36 14.13 11.10
CA SER A 158 -12.09 13.76 9.88
C SER A 158 -12.28 14.96 8.97
N VAL A 159 -12.18 14.75 7.66
CA VAL A 159 -12.39 15.79 6.63
C VAL A 159 -13.47 15.39 5.64
N SER A 160 -14.23 16.37 5.15
CA SER A 160 -15.25 16.16 4.11
C SER A 160 -14.85 16.68 2.75
N ASP A 161 -13.79 17.48 2.67
CA ASP A 161 -13.37 18.09 1.42
C ASP A 161 -11.90 18.49 1.47
N LEU A 162 -11.21 18.21 0.36
CA LEU A 162 -9.87 18.67 0.05
C LEU A 162 -9.93 19.21 -1.39
N GLN A 163 -9.88 18.34 -2.40
CA GLN A 163 -9.89 18.73 -3.81
C GLN A 163 -11.10 18.15 -4.59
N ARG A 164 -12.23 18.87 -4.64
CA ARG A 164 -13.47 18.41 -5.34
C ARG A 164 -13.25 17.89 -6.77
N PRO A 165 -12.47 18.56 -7.65
CA PRO A 165 -12.24 18.04 -8.99
C PRO A 165 -11.55 16.67 -9.00
N CYS A 166 -10.72 16.37 -8.00
CA CYS A 166 -9.99 15.11 -7.94
C CYS A 166 -10.93 13.91 -7.69
N ILE A 167 -11.99 14.12 -6.91
CA ILE A 167 -13.00 13.11 -6.63
C ILE A 167 -14.19 13.16 -7.58
N GLY A 168 -14.12 13.95 -8.66
CA GLY A 168 -15.20 14.12 -9.64
C GLY A 168 -16.42 14.87 -9.10
N SER A 169 -16.27 15.65 -8.03
CA SER A 169 -17.33 16.47 -7.46
C SER A 169 -17.35 17.87 -8.09
N SER A 170 -18.55 18.36 -8.39
CA SER A 170 -18.79 19.74 -8.85
C SER A 170 -19.69 20.53 -7.90
N LEU A 171 -19.86 20.02 -6.67
CA LEU A 171 -20.73 20.63 -5.66
C LEU A 171 -20.30 22.10 -5.44
N ASN A 172 -21.25 23.02 -5.61
CA ASN A 172 -21.04 24.47 -5.47
C ASN A 172 -19.89 25.06 -6.34
N CYS A 173 -19.56 24.42 -7.47
CA CYS A 173 -18.57 24.90 -8.43
C CYS A 173 -19.18 25.71 -9.60
N GLY A 174 -20.46 26.11 -9.50
CA GLY A 174 -21.17 26.88 -10.54
C GLY A 174 -21.15 28.41 -10.33
N PRO A 175 -21.16 29.22 -11.40
CA PRO A 175 -21.07 30.68 -11.29
C PRO A 175 -22.26 31.32 -10.54
N PRO A 176 -22.01 32.32 -9.68
CA PRO A 176 -20.69 32.75 -9.21
C PRO A 176 -20.11 31.74 -8.20
N THR A 177 -18.94 31.17 -8.51
CA THR A 177 -18.26 30.20 -7.63
C THR A 177 -17.39 30.94 -6.63
N TYR A 178 -17.61 30.68 -5.34
CA TYR A 178 -16.78 31.23 -4.24
C TYR A 178 -16.03 30.16 -3.45
N SER A 179 -16.24 28.88 -3.77
CA SER A 179 -15.61 27.74 -3.09
C SER A 179 -14.17 27.55 -3.54
N VAL A 180 -13.20 27.60 -2.62
CA VAL A 180 -11.79 27.31 -2.94
C VAL A 180 -11.57 25.87 -3.32
N HIS A 181 -12.38 24.95 -2.79
CA HIS A 181 -12.40 23.55 -3.21
C HIS A 181 -12.71 23.35 -4.71
N CYS A 182 -13.08 24.40 -5.44
CA CYS A 182 -13.22 24.40 -6.90
C CYS A 182 -12.20 25.31 -7.62
N LEU A 183 -11.87 26.47 -7.05
CA LEU A 183 -11.05 27.50 -7.69
C LEU A 183 -9.53 27.26 -7.54
N ASN A 184 -9.10 26.85 -6.34
CA ASN A 184 -7.73 26.47 -6.04
C ASN A 184 -7.74 25.27 -5.10
N PRO A 185 -8.10 24.10 -5.62
CA PRO A 185 -8.70 23.06 -4.79
C PRO A 185 -7.66 22.27 -3.99
N GLY A 186 -6.36 22.51 -4.21
CA GLY A 186 -5.29 21.95 -3.40
C GLY A 186 -4.98 22.74 -2.13
N GLU A 187 -5.68 23.84 -1.85
CA GLU A 187 -5.35 24.79 -0.76
C GLU A 187 -6.43 24.94 0.32
N ALA A 188 -7.43 24.07 0.37
CA ALA A 188 -8.52 24.14 1.34
C ALA A 188 -8.81 22.80 2.02
N ILE A 189 -9.31 22.87 3.26
CA ILE A 189 -9.74 21.73 4.07
C ILE A 189 -11.10 22.04 4.68
N ASP A 190 -12.05 21.10 4.55
CA ASP A 190 -13.26 21.08 5.35
C ASP A 190 -13.15 20.04 6.46
N PHE A 191 -12.85 20.48 7.69
CA PHE A 191 -12.81 19.60 8.85
C PHE A 191 -14.23 19.30 9.35
N THR A 192 -14.55 18.02 9.57
CA THR A 192 -15.82 17.60 10.18
C THR A 192 -15.69 17.19 11.63
N SER A 193 -14.53 16.70 12.06
CA SER A 193 -14.25 16.38 13.47
C SER A 193 -12.77 16.47 13.83
N VAL A 194 -12.47 16.71 15.10
CA VAL A 194 -11.12 16.56 15.71
C VAL A 194 -11.24 15.94 17.10
N GLY A 195 -10.32 15.05 17.46
CA GLY A 195 -10.32 14.37 18.76
C GLY A 195 -11.63 13.63 19.05
N GLY A 196 -12.28 13.08 18.02
CA GLY A 196 -13.60 12.44 18.10
C GLY A 196 -14.80 13.39 18.25
N ASN A 197 -14.58 14.71 18.26
CA ASN A 197 -15.65 15.71 18.44
C ASN A 197 -16.00 16.35 17.09
N GLY A 198 -17.27 16.28 16.70
CA GLY A 198 -17.77 16.95 15.49
C GLY A 198 -17.65 18.47 15.58
N LEU A 199 -17.42 19.14 14.45
CA LEU A 199 -17.26 20.59 14.35
C LEU A 199 -18.52 21.25 13.80
N ASN A 200 -18.95 22.35 14.43
CA ASN A 200 -20.17 23.08 14.02
C ASN A 200 -20.01 24.60 14.03
N GLY A 201 -18.79 25.11 14.16
CA GLY A 201 -18.51 26.53 14.14
C GLY A 201 -18.59 27.22 15.49
N SER A 202 -19.27 26.61 16.46
CA SER A 202 -19.68 27.24 17.72
C SER A 202 -19.21 26.50 18.98
N ASN A 203 -18.83 25.23 18.86
CA ASN A 203 -18.47 24.39 19.98
C ASN A 203 -16.98 24.50 20.36
N THR A 204 -16.64 24.04 21.57
CA THR A 204 -15.27 24.11 22.11
C THR A 204 -14.23 23.49 21.16
N ALA A 205 -14.54 22.35 20.53
CA ALA A 205 -13.64 21.70 19.59
C ALA A 205 -13.28 22.58 18.38
N THR A 206 -14.25 23.34 17.83
CA THR A 206 -13.96 24.33 16.78
C THR A 206 -13.03 25.44 17.29
N PHE A 207 -13.27 25.94 18.50
CA PHE A 207 -12.44 27.01 19.08
C PHE A 207 -11.01 26.52 19.34
N ASP A 208 -10.86 25.29 19.83
CA ASP A 208 -9.55 24.69 20.11
C ASP A 208 -8.77 24.43 18.81
N LEU A 209 -9.43 23.92 17.76
CA LEU A 209 -8.84 23.78 16.44
C LEU A 209 -8.33 25.12 15.91
N LEU A 210 -9.19 26.15 15.86
CA LEU A 210 -8.82 27.44 15.28
C LEU A 210 -7.69 28.13 16.06
N ARG A 211 -7.70 28.06 17.40
CA ARG A 211 -6.60 28.58 18.22
C ARG A 211 -5.30 27.84 17.99
N TYR A 212 -5.36 26.51 17.86
CA TYR A 212 -4.18 25.70 17.57
C TYR A 212 -3.59 26.05 16.20
N LEU A 213 -4.42 26.10 15.15
CA LEU A 213 -3.98 26.48 13.82
C LEU A 213 -3.35 27.88 13.81
N ASP A 214 -3.96 28.85 14.49
CA ASP A 214 -3.47 30.24 14.56
C ASP A 214 -2.05 30.36 15.13
N THR A 215 -1.54 29.34 15.84
CA THR A 215 -0.16 29.33 16.35
C THR A 215 0.91 29.15 15.27
N PHE A 216 0.57 28.55 14.13
CA PHE A 216 1.56 28.20 13.10
C PHE A 216 1.13 28.53 11.66
N VAL A 217 -0.15 28.75 11.37
CA VAL A 217 -0.56 29.15 10.02
C VAL A 217 -0.10 30.59 9.71
N PRO A 218 0.27 30.90 8.45
CA PRO A 218 0.72 32.24 8.08
C PRO A 218 -0.43 33.24 8.13
N ARG A 219 -0.08 34.51 8.35
CA ARG A 219 -1.04 35.61 8.21
C ARG A 219 -1.63 35.61 6.81
N GLY A 220 -2.96 35.74 6.74
CA GLY A 220 -3.72 35.66 5.49
C GLY A 220 -4.45 34.33 5.29
N THR A 221 -4.22 33.35 6.17
CA THR A 221 -5.05 32.13 6.24
C THR A 221 -6.51 32.52 6.48
N ASN A 222 -7.47 31.78 5.91
CA ASN A 222 -8.90 32.03 6.10
C ASN A 222 -9.57 30.86 6.82
N ALA A 223 -10.61 31.15 7.60
CA ALA A 223 -11.46 30.14 8.20
C ALA A 223 -12.95 30.53 8.16
N GLY A 224 -13.80 29.58 7.78
CA GLY A 224 -15.24 29.75 7.68
C GLY A 224 -15.97 29.74 9.03
N GLN A 225 -17.30 29.79 8.96
CA GLN A 225 -18.25 29.67 10.08
C GLN A 225 -18.26 30.81 11.08
N ALA A 226 -17.76 32.00 10.70
CA ALA A 226 -17.72 33.15 11.61
C ALA A 226 -19.11 33.54 12.14
N ASN A 227 -20.16 33.34 11.33
CA ASN A 227 -21.56 33.56 11.67
C ASN A 227 -22.14 32.56 12.69
N CYS A 228 -21.44 31.46 12.95
CA CYS A 228 -21.89 30.40 13.86
C CYS A 228 -21.37 30.61 15.29
N ARG A 229 -20.42 31.53 15.50
CA ARG A 229 -19.79 31.81 16.79
C ARG A 229 -19.87 33.28 17.17
N SER A 230 -19.71 33.53 18.46
CA SER A 230 -19.40 34.87 18.98
C SER A 230 -18.08 34.82 19.74
N GLY A 231 -17.24 35.84 19.60
CA GLY A 231 -16.06 36.04 20.45
C GLY A 231 -14.87 35.09 20.21
N LEU A 232 -14.26 35.13 19.02
CA LEU A 232 -12.97 34.49 18.74
C LEU A 232 -12.03 35.47 18.02
N SER A 233 -10.93 35.83 18.67
CA SER A 233 -9.86 36.66 18.08
C SER A 233 -8.70 35.77 17.67
N LEU A 234 -8.28 35.89 16.41
CA LEU A 234 -7.19 35.14 15.79
C LEU A 234 -6.24 36.15 15.14
N THR A 235 -4.95 35.86 15.15
CA THR A 235 -3.89 36.77 14.70
C THR A 235 -3.58 36.59 13.21
N ASN A 236 -3.52 35.33 12.78
CA ASN A 236 -3.11 34.92 11.45
C ASN A 236 -4.31 34.56 10.56
N ILE A 237 -5.43 34.18 11.17
CA ILE A 237 -6.63 33.68 10.49
C ILE A 237 -7.69 34.78 10.33
N ASN A 238 -8.00 35.12 9.07
CA ASN A 238 -9.17 35.89 8.69
C ASN A 238 -10.43 35.01 8.77
N GLN A 239 -11.55 35.58 9.20
CA GLN A 239 -12.78 34.83 9.43
C GLN A 239 -13.89 35.29 8.47
N PHE A 240 -14.64 34.36 7.88
CA PHE A 240 -15.76 34.66 6.97
C PHE A 240 -17.00 33.80 7.26
N SER A 241 -18.15 34.22 6.71
CA SER A 241 -19.42 33.51 6.90
C SER A 241 -19.47 32.22 6.09
N ASP A 242 -19.90 31.12 6.71
CA ASP A 242 -20.02 29.80 6.07
C ASP A 242 -21.12 28.95 6.74
N SER A 243 -21.40 27.77 6.19
CA SER A 243 -22.35 26.80 6.71
C SER A 243 -21.86 26.18 8.03
N CYS A 244 -22.72 26.14 9.06
CA CYS A 244 -22.37 25.68 10.41
C CYS A 244 -22.26 24.14 10.56
N ASN A 245 -21.78 23.42 9.54
CA ASN A 245 -21.70 21.95 9.50
C ASN A 245 -20.29 21.36 9.30
N HIS A 246 -19.26 22.19 9.04
CA HIS A 246 -17.85 21.81 8.90
C HIS A 246 -16.94 23.04 9.13
N GLN A 247 -15.75 22.88 9.71
CA GLN A 247 -14.80 23.99 9.79
C GLN A 247 -13.94 24.08 8.53
N HIS A 248 -14.26 25.05 7.66
CA HIS A 248 -13.43 25.39 6.50
C HIS A 248 -12.16 26.13 6.91
N VAL A 249 -11.03 25.78 6.29
CA VAL A 249 -9.75 26.49 6.38
C VAL A 249 -9.09 26.52 4.99
N ASP A 250 -8.58 27.67 4.55
CA ASP A 250 -7.90 27.79 3.26
C ASP A 250 -6.75 28.82 3.24
N PHE A 251 -5.89 28.70 2.23
CA PHE A 251 -4.73 29.56 2.03
C PHE A 251 -4.85 30.53 0.85
N ARG A 252 -6.05 30.74 0.28
CA ARG A 252 -6.23 31.46 -1.01
C ARG A 252 -5.65 32.88 -1.07
N ASN A 253 -5.34 33.49 0.08
CA ASN A 253 -4.85 34.86 0.23
C ASN A 253 -3.37 34.93 0.65
N THR A 254 -2.64 33.81 0.70
CA THR A 254 -1.23 33.79 1.11
C THR A 254 -0.48 32.59 0.54
N ASP A 255 0.75 32.81 0.06
CA ASP A 255 1.66 31.75 -0.40
C ASP A 255 2.76 31.44 0.63
N ALA A 256 2.72 32.11 1.79
CA ALA A 256 3.73 31.91 2.83
C ALA A 256 3.67 30.48 3.40
N ALA A 257 4.84 29.93 3.75
CA ALA A 257 4.94 28.66 4.44
C ALA A 257 4.40 28.74 5.89
N LEU A 258 4.08 27.58 6.47
CA LEU A 258 3.70 27.51 7.88
C LEU A 258 4.88 27.88 8.80
N ASN A 259 4.61 28.50 9.93
CA ASN A 259 5.58 28.78 11.00
C ASN A 259 5.81 27.52 11.86
N VAL A 260 6.46 26.53 11.27
CA VAL A 260 6.70 25.20 11.88
C VAL A 260 8.20 24.96 12.09
N SER A 261 8.54 23.98 12.93
CA SER A 261 9.91 23.46 12.99
C SER A 261 10.00 22.30 12.00
N PRO A 262 10.67 22.44 10.85
CA PRO A 262 10.81 21.31 9.94
C PRO A 262 11.55 20.20 10.68
N LEU A 263 10.89 19.05 10.86
CA LEU A 263 11.59 17.85 11.27
C LEU A 263 12.50 17.48 10.11
N PRO A 264 13.81 17.28 10.34
CA PRO A 264 14.61 16.61 9.35
C PRO A 264 13.90 15.28 9.08
N PRO A 265 13.58 14.97 7.82
CA PRO A 265 12.96 13.70 7.50
C PRO A 265 13.90 12.61 8.02
N ASN A 266 13.36 11.56 8.66
CA ASN A 266 14.19 10.46 9.21
C ASN A 266 14.66 9.58 8.05
N LEU A 267 15.42 10.19 7.14
CA LEU A 267 15.84 9.61 5.89
C LEU A 267 17.09 8.80 6.10
N PRO A 268 17.21 7.69 5.37
CA PRO A 268 18.48 6.98 5.32
C PRO A 268 19.58 7.94 4.84
N SER A 269 20.75 7.85 5.46
CA SER A 269 21.92 8.59 4.99
C SER A 269 22.23 8.20 3.53
N LEU A 270 22.99 9.02 2.80
CA LEU A 270 23.42 8.65 1.45
C LEU A 270 24.24 7.35 1.46
N ALA A 271 24.99 7.10 2.54
CA ALA A 271 25.74 5.86 2.74
C ALA A 271 24.80 4.65 2.91
N ASP A 272 23.81 4.75 3.80
CA ASP A 272 22.84 3.66 4.03
C ASP A 272 21.98 3.41 2.79
N SER A 273 21.56 4.47 2.11
CA SER A 273 20.86 4.40 0.84
C SER A 273 21.70 3.72 -0.24
N SER A 274 23.00 4.00 -0.28
CA SER A 274 23.93 3.35 -1.21
C SER A 274 24.10 1.86 -0.90
N ALA A 275 24.18 1.49 0.39
CA ALA A 275 24.25 0.10 0.82
C ALA A 275 23.01 -0.70 0.40
N TYR A 276 21.83 -0.11 0.58
CA TYR A 276 20.55 -0.66 0.12
C TYR A 276 20.52 -0.88 -1.39
N VAL A 277 20.90 0.13 -2.17
CA VAL A 277 20.94 0.04 -3.64
C VAL A 277 21.92 -1.05 -4.10
N LYS A 278 23.10 -1.16 -3.50
CA LYS A 278 24.05 -2.26 -3.79
C LYS A 278 23.44 -3.63 -3.53
N GLY A 279 22.64 -3.76 -2.47
CA GLY A 279 21.84 -4.96 -2.20
C GLY A 279 20.89 -5.31 -3.32
N LEU A 280 20.09 -4.35 -3.78
CA LEU A 280 19.14 -4.56 -4.88
C LEU A 280 19.85 -4.97 -6.18
N TYR A 281 20.94 -4.29 -6.56
CA TYR A 281 21.72 -4.66 -7.73
C TYR A 281 22.31 -6.08 -7.63
N THR A 282 22.79 -6.46 -6.44
CA THR A 282 23.34 -7.81 -6.22
C THR A 282 22.24 -8.87 -6.29
N ASP A 283 21.10 -8.64 -5.62
CA ASP A 283 20.07 -9.66 -5.42
C ASP A 283 19.11 -9.80 -6.62
N PHE A 284 18.89 -8.73 -7.38
CA PHE A 284 18.09 -8.77 -8.61
C PHE A 284 18.94 -8.98 -9.85
N LEU A 285 20.04 -8.24 -9.98
CA LEU A 285 20.76 -8.11 -11.25
C LEU A 285 22.08 -8.91 -11.27
N GLY A 286 22.52 -9.43 -10.12
CA GLY A 286 23.73 -10.24 -10.03
C GLY A 286 25.02 -9.47 -10.36
N ARG A 287 25.00 -8.14 -10.29
CA ARG A 287 26.15 -7.28 -10.62
C ARG A 287 26.35 -6.14 -9.63
N THR A 288 27.54 -5.55 -9.65
CA THR A 288 27.83 -4.31 -8.90
C THR A 288 27.36 -3.09 -9.70
N PRO A 289 26.67 -2.11 -9.09
CA PRO A 289 26.29 -0.88 -9.78
C PRO A 289 27.49 0.04 -10.02
N SER A 290 27.39 0.90 -11.02
CA SER A 290 28.32 2.04 -11.17
C SER A 290 28.14 3.05 -10.03
N ALA A 291 29.10 3.98 -9.91
CA ALA A 291 28.99 5.09 -8.95
C ALA A 291 27.80 6.00 -9.30
N GLU A 292 27.55 6.28 -10.58
CA GLU A 292 26.41 7.08 -11.02
C GLU A 292 25.07 6.38 -10.74
N GLU A 293 24.97 5.08 -11.03
CA GLU A 293 23.78 4.27 -10.74
C GLU A 293 23.45 4.27 -9.24
N THR A 294 24.48 4.09 -8.40
CA THR A 294 24.32 4.10 -6.95
C THR A 294 23.83 5.46 -6.45
N VAL A 295 24.47 6.54 -6.89
CA VAL A 295 24.11 7.92 -6.48
C VAL A 295 22.71 8.30 -6.96
N PHE A 296 22.32 7.88 -8.17
CA PHE A 296 20.98 8.16 -8.70
C PHE A 296 19.89 7.62 -7.79
N TRP A 297 19.92 6.32 -7.46
CA TRP A 297 18.92 5.70 -6.60
C TRP A 297 19.04 6.14 -5.14
N ALA A 298 20.26 6.29 -4.63
CA ALA A 298 20.48 6.68 -3.24
C ALA A 298 19.94 8.09 -2.96
N ARG A 299 20.01 9.00 -3.94
CA ARG A 299 19.37 10.32 -3.82
C ARG A 299 17.87 10.24 -3.71
N GLN A 300 17.20 9.32 -4.42
CA GLN A 300 15.75 9.16 -4.32
C GLN A 300 15.32 8.81 -2.89
N LEU A 301 16.04 7.90 -2.24
CA LEU A 301 15.80 7.52 -0.84
C LEU A 301 16.17 8.65 0.13
N ALA A 302 17.29 9.34 -0.12
CA ALA A 302 17.76 10.46 0.68
C ALA A 302 16.92 11.75 0.53
N VAL A 303 15.95 11.78 -0.38
CA VAL A 303 14.90 12.82 -0.47
C VAL A 303 13.50 12.25 -0.16
N GLY A 304 13.43 11.03 0.36
CA GLY A 304 12.23 10.40 0.91
C GLY A 304 11.30 9.72 -0.08
N SER A 305 11.83 9.24 -1.21
CA SER A 305 11.11 8.25 -2.03
C SER A 305 10.95 6.95 -1.23
N PRO A 306 9.78 6.29 -1.28
CA PRO A 306 9.59 5.03 -0.59
C PRO A 306 10.45 3.93 -1.23
N ARG A 307 10.94 3.01 -0.40
CA ARG A 307 11.73 1.86 -0.85
C ARG A 307 10.99 0.99 -1.88
N SER A 308 9.66 0.91 -1.78
CA SER A 308 8.81 0.20 -2.76
C SER A 308 8.91 0.77 -4.17
N ILE A 309 9.09 2.08 -4.34
CA ILE A 309 9.28 2.70 -5.66
C ILE A 309 10.66 2.38 -6.21
N VAL A 310 11.69 2.45 -5.37
CA VAL A 310 13.06 2.06 -5.78
C VAL A 310 13.08 0.58 -6.19
N THR A 311 12.58 -0.30 -5.33
CA THR A 311 12.47 -1.75 -5.61
C THR A 311 11.63 -2.05 -6.84
N GLY A 312 10.51 -1.35 -7.02
CA GLY A 312 9.66 -1.47 -8.21
C GLY A 312 10.42 -1.18 -9.51
N GLY A 313 11.38 -0.25 -9.47
CA GLY A 313 12.29 0.02 -10.57
C GLY A 313 13.17 -1.18 -10.95
N PHE A 314 13.59 -2.00 -9.99
CA PHE A 314 14.36 -3.23 -10.25
C PHE A 314 13.48 -4.38 -10.72
N VAL A 315 12.37 -4.65 -10.01
CA VAL A 315 11.41 -5.74 -10.33
C VAL A 315 10.86 -5.60 -11.75
N ASN A 316 10.64 -4.37 -12.20
CA ASN A 316 10.08 -4.09 -13.53
C ASN A 316 11.14 -3.72 -14.58
N SER A 317 12.43 -3.74 -14.21
CA SER A 317 13.51 -3.45 -15.15
C SER A 317 13.60 -4.51 -16.24
N ASP A 318 13.97 -4.08 -17.44
CA ASP A 318 14.21 -5.02 -18.53
C ASP A 318 15.37 -5.97 -18.22
N GLU A 319 16.40 -5.50 -17.50
CA GLU A 319 17.52 -6.32 -17.08
C GLU A 319 17.05 -7.48 -16.18
N TYR A 320 16.23 -7.20 -15.18
CA TYR A 320 15.69 -8.24 -14.32
C TYR A 320 14.73 -9.19 -15.06
N ARG A 321 13.86 -8.66 -15.91
CA ARG A 321 12.97 -9.48 -16.77
C ARG A 321 13.75 -10.45 -17.63
N LEU A 322 14.81 -9.97 -18.26
CA LEU A 322 15.70 -10.78 -19.09
C LEU A 322 16.43 -11.86 -18.27
N ILE A 323 16.93 -11.53 -17.09
CA ILE A 323 17.54 -12.50 -16.17
C ILE A 323 16.55 -13.62 -15.82
N ARG A 324 15.29 -13.26 -15.55
CA ARG A 324 14.23 -14.22 -15.20
C ARG A 324 13.79 -15.08 -16.38
N ILE A 325 13.68 -14.51 -17.59
CA ILE A 325 13.48 -15.27 -18.83
C ILE A 325 14.61 -16.30 -18.99
N ASP A 326 15.87 -15.86 -18.92
CA ASP A 326 17.02 -16.74 -19.11
C ASP A 326 17.09 -17.84 -18.05
N ALA A 327 16.72 -17.53 -16.80
CA ALA A 327 16.65 -18.50 -15.71
C ALA A 327 15.51 -19.51 -15.90
N ALA A 328 14.34 -19.07 -16.36
CA ALA A 328 13.19 -19.94 -16.62
C ALA A 328 13.51 -20.94 -17.72
N TYR A 329 14.08 -20.50 -18.85
CA TYR A 329 14.50 -21.39 -19.94
C TYR A 329 15.50 -22.46 -19.46
N ARG A 330 16.54 -22.06 -18.73
CA ARG A 330 17.56 -22.98 -18.21
C ARG A 330 16.97 -23.99 -17.21
N SER A 331 16.08 -23.53 -16.34
CA SER A 331 15.57 -24.34 -15.22
C SER A 331 14.36 -25.22 -15.57
N ILE A 332 13.61 -24.88 -16.64
CA ILE A 332 12.38 -25.57 -17.06
C ILE A 332 12.60 -26.35 -18.36
N LEU A 333 13.26 -25.75 -19.36
CA LEU A 333 13.49 -26.37 -20.67
C LEU A 333 14.90 -26.95 -20.83
N GLY A 334 15.81 -26.67 -19.89
CA GLY A 334 17.18 -27.22 -19.92
C GLY A 334 18.08 -26.62 -21.01
N ARG A 335 17.70 -25.46 -21.57
CA ARG A 335 18.44 -24.78 -22.64
C ARG A 335 18.45 -23.26 -22.44
N THR A 336 19.25 -22.56 -23.23
CA THR A 336 19.20 -21.08 -23.29
C THR A 336 18.05 -20.62 -24.18
N ALA A 337 17.49 -19.45 -23.86
CA ALA A 337 16.54 -18.78 -24.75
C ALA A 337 17.24 -18.32 -26.03
N GLU A 338 16.57 -18.41 -27.16
CA GLU A 338 17.01 -17.79 -28.40
C GLU A 338 16.82 -16.27 -28.33
N ASP A 339 17.72 -15.49 -28.95
CA ASP A 339 17.67 -14.02 -28.90
C ASP A 339 16.31 -13.44 -29.33
N GLY A 340 15.72 -13.99 -30.40
CA GLY A 340 14.40 -13.57 -30.88
C GLY A 340 13.29 -13.85 -29.87
N GLY A 341 13.18 -15.09 -29.40
CA GLY A 341 12.16 -15.48 -28.42
C GLY A 341 12.31 -14.76 -27.09
N ARG A 342 13.56 -14.54 -26.64
CA ARG A 342 13.88 -13.74 -25.45
C ARG A 342 13.35 -12.31 -25.56
N MET A 343 13.52 -11.67 -26.71
CA MET A 343 13.02 -10.32 -26.95
C MET A 343 11.49 -10.26 -27.10
N ASP A 344 10.87 -11.31 -27.64
CA ASP A 344 9.41 -11.42 -27.71
C ASP A 344 8.79 -11.50 -26.31
N TRP A 345 9.36 -12.31 -25.41
CA TRP A 345 8.95 -12.35 -24.00
C TRP A 345 9.12 -11.01 -23.31
N LEU A 346 10.26 -10.35 -23.50
CA LEU A 346 10.49 -9.02 -22.94
C LEU A 346 9.44 -8.01 -23.42
N LYS A 347 9.09 -8.03 -24.71
CA LYS A 347 8.06 -7.16 -25.29
C LYS A 347 6.68 -7.47 -24.68
N ALA A 348 6.34 -8.74 -24.48
CA ALA A 348 5.10 -9.14 -23.83
C ALA A 348 5.05 -8.65 -22.37
N MET A 349 6.16 -8.74 -21.63
CA MET A 349 6.27 -8.25 -20.25
C MET A 349 6.14 -6.72 -20.17
N ARG A 350 6.75 -5.98 -21.11
CA ARG A 350 6.60 -4.51 -21.20
C ARG A 350 5.16 -4.10 -21.50
N ALA A 351 4.45 -4.88 -22.30
CA ALA A 351 3.05 -4.63 -22.62
C ALA A 351 2.06 -5.09 -21.52
N GLY A 352 2.56 -5.72 -20.44
CA GLY A 352 1.73 -6.23 -19.35
C GLY A 352 0.90 -7.47 -19.71
N TYR A 353 1.21 -8.15 -20.82
CA TYR A 353 0.50 -9.38 -21.20
C TYR A 353 0.92 -10.59 -20.36
N ILE A 354 2.10 -10.52 -19.76
CA ILE A 354 2.68 -11.56 -18.91
C ILE A 354 3.54 -10.87 -17.85
N THR A 355 3.50 -11.33 -16.60
CA THR A 355 4.39 -10.79 -15.57
C THR A 355 5.77 -11.46 -15.61
N THR A 356 6.73 -10.92 -14.84
CA THR A 356 8.06 -11.50 -14.72
C THR A 356 8.05 -12.92 -14.16
N ASP A 357 7.04 -13.30 -13.37
CA ASP A 357 6.93 -14.63 -12.77
C ASP A 357 6.07 -15.60 -13.60
N ASP A 358 5.12 -15.10 -14.39
CA ASP A 358 4.27 -15.92 -15.27
C ASP A 358 5.04 -16.60 -16.42
N ILE A 359 6.30 -16.20 -16.68
CA ILE A 359 7.15 -16.86 -17.67
C ILE A 359 7.36 -18.33 -17.32
N GLU A 360 7.44 -18.68 -16.04
CA GLU A 360 7.68 -20.06 -15.60
C GLU A 360 6.48 -20.94 -15.93
N THR A 361 5.26 -20.51 -15.57
CA THR A 361 4.02 -21.23 -15.88
C THR A 361 3.77 -21.29 -17.39
N SER A 362 4.13 -20.25 -18.13
CA SER A 362 4.06 -20.23 -19.61
C SER A 362 5.02 -21.25 -20.25
N LEU A 363 6.22 -21.43 -19.72
CA LEU A 363 7.15 -22.44 -20.22
C LEU A 363 6.70 -23.86 -19.84
N TYR A 364 6.14 -24.08 -18.64
CA TYR A 364 5.51 -25.35 -18.29
C TYR A 364 4.36 -25.71 -19.25
N ASP A 365 3.55 -24.73 -19.66
CA ASP A 365 2.43 -24.95 -20.60
C ASP A 365 2.87 -25.10 -22.06
N SER A 366 4.15 -24.85 -22.37
CA SER A 366 4.64 -24.93 -23.75
C SER A 366 4.54 -26.35 -24.34
N ALA A 367 4.39 -26.42 -25.66
CA ALA A 367 4.45 -27.71 -26.37
C ALA A 367 5.84 -28.36 -26.23
N GLU A 368 6.90 -27.56 -26.14
CA GLU A 368 8.26 -28.04 -25.95
C GLU A 368 8.44 -28.76 -24.61
N TYR A 369 7.93 -28.16 -23.52
CA TYR A 369 7.96 -28.81 -22.21
C TYR A 369 7.17 -30.12 -22.22
N TYR A 370 6.00 -30.15 -22.85
CA TYR A 370 5.20 -31.38 -22.97
C TYR A 370 5.92 -32.49 -23.74
N GLN A 371 6.52 -32.16 -24.88
CA GLN A 371 7.22 -33.15 -25.71
C GLN A 371 8.50 -33.68 -25.05
N SER A 372 9.21 -32.83 -24.30
CA SER A 372 10.38 -33.28 -23.51
C SER A 372 10.00 -34.20 -22.34
N HIS A 373 8.72 -34.23 -21.95
CA HIS A 373 8.18 -35.09 -20.90
C HIS A 373 7.18 -36.11 -21.49
N THR A 374 7.70 -36.91 -22.42
CA THR A 374 7.04 -38.04 -23.12
C THR A 374 5.91 -37.69 -24.08
N GLY A 375 5.48 -36.42 -24.17
CA GLY A 375 4.40 -36.02 -25.07
C GLY A 375 3.04 -36.64 -24.71
N THR A 376 2.86 -37.00 -23.43
CA THR A 376 1.62 -37.58 -22.90
C THR A 376 1.20 -36.88 -21.60
N ASP A 377 -0.11 -36.81 -21.34
CA ASP A 377 -0.62 -36.20 -20.11
C ASP A 377 -0.06 -36.85 -18.83
N PRO A 378 0.05 -38.20 -18.72
CA PRO A 378 0.70 -38.82 -17.57
C PRO A 378 2.16 -38.40 -17.39
N GLY A 379 2.96 -38.31 -18.46
CA GLY A 379 4.36 -37.89 -18.37
C GLY A 379 4.50 -36.43 -17.96
N PHE A 380 3.64 -35.57 -18.50
CA PHE A 380 3.54 -34.17 -18.13
C PHE A 380 3.17 -34.00 -16.65
N VAL A 381 2.12 -34.66 -16.16
CA VAL A 381 1.71 -34.63 -14.74
C VAL A 381 2.82 -35.13 -13.83
N GLN A 382 3.47 -36.25 -14.20
CA GLN A 382 4.59 -36.79 -13.44
C GLN A 382 5.74 -35.77 -13.28
N SER A 383 5.99 -34.97 -14.33
CA SER A 383 7.00 -33.90 -14.28
C SER A 383 6.64 -32.79 -13.29
N LEU A 384 5.36 -32.38 -13.22
CA LEU A 384 4.89 -31.34 -12.29
C LEU A 384 5.03 -31.78 -10.84
N TYR A 385 4.67 -33.04 -10.53
CA TYR A 385 4.89 -33.63 -9.20
C TYR A 385 6.36 -33.56 -8.77
N LYS A 386 7.27 -33.93 -9.68
CA LYS A 386 8.70 -33.93 -9.39
C LYS A 386 9.26 -32.51 -9.26
N ARG A 387 8.80 -31.58 -10.11
CA ARG A 387 9.40 -30.25 -10.24
C ARG A 387 8.85 -29.22 -9.28
N LEU A 388 7.54 -29.28 -8.99
CA LEU A 388 6.84 -28.30 -8.16
C LEU A 388 6.54 -28.83 -6.75
N LEU A 389 6.28 -30.14 -6.60
CA LEU A 389 5.93 -30.74 -5.30
C LEU A 389 7.06 -31.59 -4.71
N HIS A 390 8.18 -31.72 -5.44
CA HIS A 390 9.36 -32.49 -5.05
C HIS A 390 9.08 -33.92 -4.57
N ARG A 391 8.04 -34.57 -5.12
CA ARG A 391 7.65 -35.93 -4.75
C ARG A 391 7.25 -36.78 -5.95
N SER A 392 7.27 -38.10 -5.77
CA SER A 392 6.73 -39.04 -6.76
C SER A 392 5.21 -39.12 -6.66
N THR A 393 4.59 -39.64 -7.73
CA THR A 393 3.14 -39.81 -7.85
C THR A 393 2.78 -41.21 -8.35
N GLY A 394 1.57 -41.69 -8.04
CA GLY A 394 1.06 -43.00 -8.43
C GLY A 394 0.10 -42.93 -9.62
N GLN A 395 -0.30 -44.09 -10.17
CA GLN A 395 -1.13 -44.16 -11.36
C GLN A 395 -2.50 -43.47 -11.19
N GLU A 396 -3.13 -43.57 -10.01
CA GLU A 396 -4.42 -42.94 -9.75
C GLU A 396 -4.36 -41.41 -9.87
N ASP A 397 -3.31 -40.78 -9.33
CA ASP A 397 -3.08 -39.35 -9.46
C ASP A 397 -2.80 -38.96 -10.92
N LEU A 398 -2.01 -39.77 -11.65
CA LEU A 398 -1.73 -39.53 -13.07
C LEU A 398 -3.01 -39.55 -13.90
N ASP A 399 -3.88 -40.54 -13.68
CA ASP A 399 -5.16 -40.68 -14.37
C ASP A 399 -6.11 -39.53 -14.00
N PHE A 400 -6.19 -39.18 -12.72
CA PHE A 400 -7.02 -38.07 -12.23
C PHE A 400 -6.65 -36.74 -12.90
N TRP A 401 -5.36 -36.38 -12.88
CA TRP A 401 -4.91 -35.11 -13.47
C TRP A 401 -4.97 -35.13 -15.00
N SER A 402 -4.70 -36.27 -15.65
CA SER A 402 -4.84 -36.39 -17.11
C SER A 402 -6.29 -36.13 -17.55
N ASN A 403 -7.27 -36.70 -16.84
CA ASN A 403 -8.69 -36.40 -17.09
C ASN A 403 -9.02 -34.91 -16.92
N LEU A 404 -8.37 -34.21 -15.98
CA LEU A 404 -8.55 -32.77 -15.79
C LEU A 404 -7.87 -31.92 -16.86
N ILE A 405 -6.77 -32.40 -17.44
CA ILE A 405 -6.13 -31.78 -18.61
C ILE A 405 -7.08 -31.83 -19.81
N GLU A 406 -7.73 -32.96 -20.07
CA GLU A 406 -8.70 -33.08 -21.16
C GLU A 406 -9.89 -32.12 -21.00
N GLN A 407 -10.32 -31.88 -19.75
CA GLN A 407 -11.48 -31.03 -19.45
C GLN A 407 -11.15 -29.53 -19.41
N ASN A 408 -9.99 -29.16 -18.87
CA ASN A 408 -9.67 -27.77 -18.53
C ASN A 408 -8.39 -27.24 -19.20
N GLY A 409 -7.58 -28.11 -19.80
CA GLY A 409 -6.28 -27.79 -20.38
C GLY A 409 -5.12 -27.84 -19.38
N ARG A 410 -3.89 -27.88 -19.93
CA ARG A 410 -2.63 -27.96 -19.15
C ARG A 410 -2.39 -26.72 -18.29
N ALA A 411 -2.61 -25.52 -18.83
CA ALA A 411 -2.51 -24.26 -18.08
C ALA A 411 -3.32 -24.25 -16.77
N TRP A 412 -4.56 -24.77 -16.80
CA TRP A 412 -5.38 -24.86 -15.59
C TRP A 412 -4.80 -25.84 -14.58
N VAL A 413 -4.30 -27.00 -15.01
CA VAL A 413 -3.64 -27.95 -14.10
C VAL A 413 -2.36 -27.36 -13.51
N ILE A 414 -1.55 -26.64 -14.32
CA ILE A 414 -0.35 -25.95 -13.84
C ILE A 414 -0.69 -24.98 -12.71
N SER A 415 -1.76 -24.19 -12.82
CA SER A 415 -2.12 -23.25 -11.75
C SER A 415 -2.48 -23.97 -10.44
N ARG A 416 -3.14 -25.13 -10.51
CA ARG A 416 -3.44 -25.94 -9.31
C ARG A 416 -2.18 -26.43 -8.59
N PHE A 417 -1.13 -26.77 -9.34
CA PHE A 417 0.16 -27.17 -8.77
C PHE A 417 0.97 -25.95 -8.31
N TRP A 418 0.95 -24.85 -9.06
CA TRP A 418 1.68 -23.62 -8.76
C TRP A 418 1.19 -22.95 -7.47
N ASP A 419 -0.12 -22.91 -7.26
CA ASP A 419 -0.75 -22.29 -6.11
C ASP A 419 -0.98 -23.27 -4.94
N ALA A 420 -0.53 -24.52 -5.09
CA ALA A 420 -0.62 -25.50 -4.01
C ALA A 420 0.14 -24.98 -2.78
N PRO A 421 -0.41 -25.09 -1.55
CA PRO A 421 0.22 -24.60 -0.33
C PRO A 421 1.68 -25.05 -0.14
N GLU A 422 2.00 -26.28 -0.55
CA GLU A 422 3.37 -26.80 -0.52
C GLU A 422 4.31 -26.02 -1.47
N THR A 423 3.92 -25.88 -2.74
CA THR A 423 4.72 -25.17 -3.76
C THR A 423 4.92 -23.70 -3.41
N ILE A 424 3.85 -22.99 -3.05
CA ILE A 424 3.94 -21.56 -2.74
C ILE A 424 4.70 -21.31 -1.43
N GLY A 425 4.53 -22.18 -0.43
CA GLY A 425 5.28 -22.11 0.82
C GLY A 425 6.79 -22.25 0.60
N GLU A 426 7.19 -23.13 -0.33
CA GLU A 426 8.59 -23.27 -0.71
C GLU A 426 9.13 -22.05 -1.46
N ARG A 427 8.39 -21.48 -2.41
CA ARG A 427 8.80 -20.25 -3.11
C ARG A 427 8.97 -19.08 -2.14
N VAL A 428 8.00 -18.88 -1.22
CA VAL A 428 8.10 -17.87 -0.16
C VAL A 428 9.33 -18.10 0.70
N SER A 429 9.57 -19.34 1.13
CA SER A 429 10.73 -19.70 1.96
C SER A 429 12.07 -19.45 1.23
N ALA A 430 12.13 -19.75 -0.07
CA ALA A 430 13.29 -19.46 -0.90
C ALA A 430 13.55 -17.96 -1.02
N MET A 431 12.51 -17.15 -1.26
CA MET A 431 12.65 -15.69 -1.31
C MET A 431 13.05 -15.10 0.04
N TYR A 432 12.54 -15.62 1.15
CA TYR A 432 12.97 -15.26 2.50
C TYR A 432 14.47 -15.45 2.70
N LYS A 433 14.96 -16.63 2.31
CA LYS A 433 16.38 -16.95 2.44
C LYS A 433 17.25 -16.05 1.57
N VAL A 434 16.81 -15.78 0.34
CA VAL A 434 17.53 -14.91 -0.61
C VAL A 434 17.55 -13.47 -0.09
N TYR A 435 16.40 -12.87 0.22
CA TYR A 435 16.29 -11.44 0.52
C TYR A 435 16.49 -11.09 2.00
N LEU A 436 16.02 -11.93 2.93
CA LEU A 436 16.12 -11.66 4.37
C LEU A 436 17.21 -12.50 5.08
N GLY A 437 17.70 -13.57 4.46
CA GLY A 437 18.84 -14.34 4.98
C GLY A 437 18.48 -15.31 6.08
N ARG A 438 17.19 -15.55 6.30
CA ARG A 438 16.64 -16.49 7.29
C ARG A 438 15.43 -17.22 6.71
N ALA A 439 15.01 -18.28 7.38
CA ALA A 439 13.71 -18.90 7.13
C ALA A 439 12.58 -18.04 7.73
N PRO A 440 11.36 -18.06 7.14
CA PRO A 440 10.19 -17.47 7.77
C PRO A 440 9.80 -18.28 9.01
N ASP A 441 9.29 -17.61 10.04
CA ASP A 441 8.51 -18.25 11.10
C ASP A 441 7.10 -18.62 10.59
N ASP A 442 6.35 -19.42 11.34
CA ASP A 442 5.03 -19.94 10.91
C ASP A 442 4.05 -18.80 10.55
N GLY A 443 4.05 -17.71 11.33
CA GLY A 443 3.18 -16.55 11.09
C GLY A 443 3.61 -15.77 9.85
N GLY A 444 4.92 -15.53 9.70
CA GLY A 444 5.51 -14.94 8.51
C GLY A 444 5.20 -15.74 7.26
N LEU A 445 5.41 -17.07 7.28
CA LEU A 445 5.14 -17.94 6.14
C LEU A 445 3.67 -17.86 5.73
N ALA A 446 2.73 -17.99 6.68
CA ALA A 446 1.31 -17.92 6.39
C ALA A 446 0.90 -16.55 5.79
N GLY A 447 1.40 -15.45 6.35
CA GLY A 447 1.11 -14.10 5.84
C GLY A 447 1.64 -13.88 4.42
N TRP A 448 2.89 -14.27 4.16
CA TRP A 448 3.51 -14.08 2.85
C TRP A 448 2.97 -15.02 1.77
N VAL A 449 2.52 -16.22 2.14
CA VAL A 449 1.74 -17.08 1.23
C VAL A 449 0.43 -16.42 0.83
N GLY A 450 -0.30 -15.82 1.79
CA GLY A 450 -1.52 -15.08 1.49
C GLY A 450 -1.29 -13.94 0.48
N ILE A 451 -0.21 -13.17 0.68
CA ILE A 451 0.20 -12.10 -0.25
C ILE A 451 0.55 -12.67 -1.62
N ALA A 452 1.33 -13.74 -1.68
CA ALA A 452 1.75 -14.34 -2.94
C ALA A 452 0.57 -14.90 -3.75
N LEU A 453 -0.49 -15.40 -3.10
CA LEU A 453 -1.73 -15.82 -3.78
C LEU A 453 -2.53 -14.65 -4.36
N ASP A 454 -2.46 -13.47 -3.73
CA ASP A 454 -3.24 -12.30 -4.13
C ASP A 454 -2.54 -11.46 -5.20
N VAL A 455 -1.25 -11.17 -5.00
CA VAL A 455 -0.47 -10.25 -5.85
C VAL A 455 0.68 -10.91 -6.61
N GLY A 456 0.83 -12.23 -6.48
CA GLY A 456 1.87 -12.99 -7.14
C GLY A 456 3.27 -12.81 -6.56
N ASP A 457 4.22 -13.56 -7.12
CA ASP A 457 5.62 -13.62 -6.69
C ASP A 457 6.36 -12.26 -6.86
N SER A 458 5.92 -11.40 -7.78
CA SER A 458 6.51 -10.07 -7.99
C SER A 458 6.11 -9.11 -6.89
N GLY A 459 4.85 -9.16 -6.45
CA GLY A 459 4.37 -8.42 -5.28
C GLY A 459 5.05 -8.87 -4.01
N LEU A 460 5.15 -10.19 -3.78
CA LEU A 460 5.91 -10.79 -2.67
C LEU A 460 7.36 -10.27 -2.63
N ARG A 461 8.07 -10.35 -3.76
CA ARG A 461 9.46 -9.91 -3.87
C ARG A 461 9.62 -8.43 -3.58
N SER A 462 8.72 -7.59 -4.09
CA SER A 462 8.71 -6.16 -3.82
C SER A 462 8.47 -5.86 -2.34
N GLY A 463 7.52 -6.56 -1.72
CA GLY A 463 7.22 -6.43 -0.29
C GLY A 463 8.41 -6.81 0.60
N LEU A 464 9.05 -7.95 0.33
CA LEU A 464 10.22 -8.39 1.10
C LEU A 464 11.39 -7.40 0.97
N THR A 465 11.68 -6.94 -0.24
CA THR A 465 12.87 -6.10 -0.50
C THR A 465 12.66 -4.62 -0.19
N SER A 466 11.41 -4.16 -0.02
CA SER A 466 11.12 -2.82 0.51
C SER A 466 11.09 -2.75 2.04
N SER A 467 11.10 -3.89 2.74
CA SER A 467 11.01 -3.98 4.20
C SER A 467 12.22 -3.39 4.94
N ASP A 468 12.02 -2.99 6.19
CA ASP A 468 13.08 -2.55 7.10
C ASP A 468 14.12 -3.64 7.36
N GLU A 469 13.69 -4.91 7.37
CA GLU A 469 14.59 -6.02 7.57
C GLU A 469 15.58 -6.16 6.41
N TYR A 470 15.08 -6.09 5.17
CA TYR A 470 15.94 -6.10 4.00
C TYR A 470 16.90 -4.90 4.02
N PHE A 471 16.38 -3.70 4.30
CA PHE A 471 17.19 -2.49 4.44
C PHE A 471 18.32 -2.67 5.46
N ASN A 472 17.99 -3.05 6.70
CA ASN A 472 18.98 -3.27 7.76
C ASN A 472 19.98 -4.39 7.42
N ARG A 473 19.55 -5.42 6.68
CA ARG A 473 20.45 -6.47 6.20
C ARG A 473 21.45 -5.93 5.18
N THR A 474 21.03 -5.06 4.27
CA THR A 474 21.93 -4.47 3.27
C THR A 474 23.03 -3.62 3.91
N LEU A 475 22.72 -2.88 4.98
CA LEU A 475 23.72 -2.10 5.72
C LEU A 475 24.86 -2.98 6.26
N LYS A 476 24.53 -4.20 6.70
CA LYS A 476 25.52 -5.18 7.18
C LYS A 476 26.30 -5.83 6.05
N ARG A 477 25.68 -6.02 4.88
CA ARG A 477 26.28 -6.66 3.70
C ARG A 477 27.19 -5.70 2.92
N PHE A 478 26.88 -4.41 2.95
CA PHE A 478 27.55 -3.36 2.18
C PHE A 478 27.83 -2.14 3.06
N PRO A 479 28.70 -2.27 4.08
CA PRO A 479 28.98 -1.20 5.03
C PRO A 479 29.67 0.03 4.41
#